data_AF-A0A842HSI3-F1
#
_entry.id   AF-A0A842HSI3-F1
#
_cell.length_a   1.000
_cell.length_b   1.000
_cell.length_c   1.000
_cell.angle_alpha   90.00
_cell.angle_beta   90.00
_cell.angle_gamma   90.00
#
_symmetry.space_group_name_H-M   'P 1'
#
loop_
_entity.id
_entity.type
_entity.pdbx_description
1 polymer ?
#
loop_
_entity_poly.entity_id
_entity_poly.type
_entity_poly.pdbx_seq_one_letter_code
_entity_poly.pdbx_strand_id
1 'polypeptide(L)'
;MASSEATSGKADVVIVCLVDPAPAAHAVAALAHKRIWAPPADSEEPLPWRRALLWRWEGGSPGHAGKKAALSLPETEAADQAELTGMIARALKVKPAEDAVVAERMRKASQLSYAIEAMWFNDHNRLLEMIVRFDSPLIAMLDLSGEVYRTDGGPLPNGWVERPASSDESAVRLRVTAVLPPGVAPGLLRAEIAVDGIPVFPIDIPDDLDRQTAGLVSLEVVSGDEAVVEHWGSAEPRARCGSVHYGNAAVRPLAGGISFARTSVPWPLPATAIATGQSAGIGQAFRHLDTVGPFAQPSSPRLHAMKDKFAGETAWLIGNGPSVRIEDLDRLEGRLCFAFNRFYLAYGDTRLRPQFTISGDRQMIEDFGDEMLERSGGTLCFAQDEPPELTGDYCWLRQVIGFPSLFSKNAAARVTPGGSSVYVAMQVAYWLGIRNFYVYGADFTFAFDRNSKTGDSMRTATGDGNHFIKNYRSGKPWCPPAILNIMTSFLAARALIEGEGGFIRNATRGGALETFDRIDFDDALKRDAVGAEGSGAHRTDAR
;
A
#
# COMPACT_ATOMS: atom_id res chain seq x y z
N MET A 1 -24.46 -82.18 13.03
CA MET A 1 -23.79 -81.60 14.22
C MET A 1 -23.41 -80.17 13.86
N ALA A 2 -23.48 -79.23 14.80
CA ALA A 2 -23.42 -77.80 14.50
C ALA A 2 -22.18 -77.14 15.11
N SER A 3 -21.60 -76.18 14.37
CA SER A 3 -21.17 -74.88 14.90
C SER A 3 -20.65 -73.98 13.77
N SER A 4 -21.14 -72.74 13.73
CA SER A 4 -20.50 -71.63 13.01
C SER A 4 -20.95 -70.31 13.62
N GLU A 5 -20.10 -69.74 14.47
CA GLU A 5 -20.17 -68.32 14.84
C GLU A 5 -19.07 -67.58 14.08
N ALA A 6 -19.43 -66.45 13.45
CA ALA A 6 -18.50 -65.41 13.05
C ALA A 6 -19.24 -64.07 13.11
N THR A 7 -18.66 -63.11 13.82
CA THR A 7 -19.30 -61.83 14.16
C THR A 7 -19.23 -60.82 13.01
N SER A 8 -20.23 -59.94 12.93
CA SER A 8 -20.35 -58.94 11.87
C SER A 8 -19.63 -57.63 12.22
N GLY A 9 -18.65 -57.25 11.40
CA GLY A 9 -18.14 -55.89 11.29
C GLY A 9 -18.69 -55.23 10.02
N LYS A 10 -19.46 -54.15 10.14
CA LYS A 10 -19.96 -53.39 8.98
C LYS A 10 -18.94 -52.36 8.51
N ALA A 11 -18.62 -52.40 7.23
CA ALA A 11 -18.18 -51.24 6.47
C ALA A 11 -19.01 -51.22 5.19
N ASP A 12 -19.77 -50.14 4.95
CA ASP A 12 -20.51 -49.92 3.71
C ASP A 12 -20.28 -48.47 3.26
N VAL A 13 -19.52 -48.34 2.18
CA VAL A 13 -19.38 -47.10 1.38
C VAL A 13 -20.24 -47.29 0.14
N VAL A 14 -21.09 -46.31 -0.22
CA VAL A 14 -21.80 -46.31 -1.50
C VAL A 14 -21.81 -44.92 -2.13
N ILE A 15 -21.39 -44.86 -3.39
CA ILE A 15 -21.20 -43.68 -4.26
C ILE A 15 -21.46 -44.16 -5.70
N VAL A 16 -22.09 -43.47 -6.67
CA VAL A 16 -23.00 -42.29 -6.77
C VAL A 16 -23.57 -42.40 -8.21
N CYS A 17 -24.83 -41.98 -8.51
CA CYS A 17 -25.16 -41.35 -9.81
C CYS A 17 -26.60 -40.80 -9.96
N LEU A 18 -26.74 -39.87 -10.89
CA LEU A 18 -27.92 -39.05 -11.24
C LEU A 18 -28.77 -39.68 -12.36
N VAL A 19 -30.05 -39.27 -12.47
CA VAL A 19 -30.80 -39.24 -13.74
C VAL A 19 -31.67 -37.98 -13.79
N ASP A 20 -31.58 -37.26 -14.91
CA ASP A 20 -32.38 -36.08 -15.29
C ASP A 20 -33.22 -36.41 -16.54
N PRO A 21 -34.39 -35.79 -16.75
CA PRO A 21 -34.63 -35.21 -18.07
C PRO A 21 -35.37 -33.85 -18.05
N ALA A 22 -34.70 -32.82 -18.58
CA ALA A 22 -35.27 -31.52 -18.98
C ALA A 22 -36.32 -31.67 -20.14
N PRO A 23 -37.17 -30.66 -20.47
CA PRO A 23 -36.69 -29.35 -20.99
C PRO A 23 -37.54 -28.09 -20.69
N ALA A 24 -36.90 -26.97 -20.31
CA ALA A 24 -37.10 -25.62 -20.90
C ALA A 24 -36.35 -24.49 -20.16
N ALA A 25 -35.62 -23.67 -20.93
CA ALA A 25 -35.26 -22.25 -20.72
C ALA A 25 -34.49 -21.78 -19.45
N HIS A 26 -33.22 -21.44 -19.67
CA HIS A 26 -32.52 -20.22 -19.18
C HIS A 26 -32.68 -19.77 -17.70
N ALA A 27 -31.87 -20.33 -16.80
CA ALA A 27 -31.18 -19.58 -15.72
C ALA A 27 -30.07 -20.44 -15.07
N VAL A 28 -29.16 -19.80 -14.32
CA VAL A 28 -28.19 -20.40 -13.38
C VAL A 28 -27.16 -21.40 -13.95
N ALA A 29 -26.20 -20.89 -14.72
CA ALA A 29 -24.97 -21.61 -15.12
C ALA A 29 -23.68 -21.01 -14.52
N ALA A 30 -23.77 -20.23 -13.43
CA ALA A 30 -22.67 -19.35 -12.96
C ALA A 30 -22.28 -19.48 -11.47
N LEU A 31 -22.67 -20.56 -10.77
CA LEU A 31 -22.41 -20.73 -9.33
C LEU A 31 -21.65 -22.03 -8.95
N ALA A 32 -21.18 -22.80 -9.94
CA ALA A 32 -20.51 -24.10 -9.72
C ALA A 32 -18.97 -24.07 -9.66
N HIS A 33 -18.34 -22.89 -9.52
CA HIS A 33 -16.87 -22.76 -9.48
C HIS A 33 -16.28 -22.29 -8.13
N LYS A 34 -17.09 -22.12 -7.07
CA LYS A 34 -16.57 -22.11 -5.69
C LYS A 34 -16.34 -23.56 -5.23
N ARG A 35 -15.15 -24.11 -5.55
CA ARG A 35 -14.67 -25.38 -4.99
C ARG A 35 -14.67 -25.29 -3.46
N ILE A 36 -15.62 -25.96 -2.82
CA ILE A 36 -15.40 -26.46 -1.45
C ILE A 36 -14.23 -27.44 -1.55
N TRP A 37 -13.24 -27.27 -0.67
CA TRP A 37 -12.00 -28.03 -0.71
C TRP A 37 -12.26 -29.48 -0.27
N ALA A 38 -12.39 -30.37 -1.25
CA ALA A 38 -12.06 -31.77 -1.04
C ALA A 38 -10.52 -31.88 -1.11
N PRO A 39 -9.85 -32.39 -0.06
CA PRO A 39 -8.40 -32.58 -0.10
C PRO A 39 -8.01 -33.63 -1.16
N PRO A 40 -6.81 -33.53 -1.75
CA PRO A 40 -6.21 -34.64 -2.49
C PRO A 40 -6.16 -35.92 -1.63
N ALA A 41 -6.24 -37.09 -2.27
CA ALA A 41 -6.29 -38.38 -1.56
C ALA A 41 -5.03 -38.71 -0.72
N ASP A 42 -3.95 -37.94 -0.86
CA ASP A 42 -2.65 -38.12 -0.19
C ASP A 42 -2.22 -36.92 0.68
N SER A 43 -3.12 -35.99 1.06
CA SER A 43 -2.79 -34.90 1.99
C SER A 43 -3.33 -35.17 3.40
N GLU A 44 -2.51 -34.89 4.42
CA GLU A 44 -2.78 -35.15 5.85
C GLU A 44 -4.17 -34.66 6.33
N GLU A 45 -4.76 -35.40 7.30
CA GLU A 45 -6.07 -35.04 7.85
C GLU A 45 -6.10 -33.62 8.44
N PRO A 46 -7.22 -32.88 8.30
CA PRO A 46 -7.39 -31.61 8.98
C PRO A 46 -7.30 -31.80 10.50
N LEU A 47 -6.44 -30.99 11.13
CA LEU A 47 -6.08 -31.07 12.55
C LEU A 47 -7.30 -31.31 13.48
N PRO A 48 -7.18 -32.13 14.53
CA PRO A 48 -8.29 -32.48 15.42
C PRO A 48 -9.05 -31.27 15.99
N TRP A 49 -8.40 -30.12 16.19
CA TRP A 49 -9.04 -28.90 16.67
C TRP A 49 -9.86 -28.17 15.58
N ARG A 50 -9.44 -28.20 14.31
CA ARG A 50 -10.24 -27.69 13.18
C ARG A 50 -11.49 -28.55 12.99
N ARG A 51 -11.34 -29.88 13.08
CA ARG A 51 -12.49 -30.80 13.22
C ARG A 51 -13.36 -30.41 14.42
N ALA A 52 -12.80 -30.20 15.60
CA ALA A 52 -13.60 -29.88 16.80
C ALA A 52 -14.32 -28.52 16.75
N LEU A 53 -13.78 -27.52 16.03
CA LEU A 53 -14.43 -26.22 15.81
C LEU A 53 -15.57 -26.31 14.80
N LEU A 54 -15.34 -26.95 13.64
CA LEU A 54 -16.38 -27.23 12.65
C LEU A 54 -17.49 -28.10 13.26
N TRP A 55 -17.12 -29.17 13.97
CA TRP A 55 -18.07 -30.11 14.59
C TRP A 55 -18.88 -29.47 15.74
N ARG A 56 -18.30 -28.53 16.50
CA ARG A 56 -19.08 -27.73 17.48
C ARG A 56 -19.95 -26.65 16.84
N TRP A 57 -19.73 -26.30 15.58
CA TRP A 57 -20.64 -25.47 14.80
C TRP A 57 -21.80 -26.31 14.22
N GLU A 58 -21.53 -27.57 13.83
CA GLU A 58 -22.53 -28.49 13.25
C GLU A 58 -23.43 -29.24 14.25
N GLY A 59 -23.03 -29.42 15.52
CA GLY A 59 -23.98 -29.92 16.51
C GLY A 59 -23.41 -30.43 17.84
N GLY A 60 -24.24 -30.39 18.87
CA GLY A 60 -23.95 -31.04 20.16
C GLY A 60 -24.02 -32.57 20.06
N SER A 61 -23.40 -33.25 21.04
CA SER A 61 -23.33 -34.71 21.13
C SER A 61 -24.69 -35.41 20.93
N PRO A 62 -24.72 -36.64 20.37
CA PRO A 62 -25.96 -37.38 20.07
C PRO A 62 -26.65 -37.90 21.34
N GLY A 63 -27.31 -37.00 22.08
CA GLY A 63 -28.27 -37.32 23.12
C GLY A 63 -29.59 -37.80 22.51
N HIS A 64 -30.11 -38.93 22.99
CA HIS A 64 -31.32 -39.55 22.45
C HIS A 64 -32.56 -38.65 22.63
N ALA A 65 -33.12 -38.13 21.54
CA ALA A 65 -34.49 -37.61 21.49
C ALA A 65 -35.06 -37.68 20.06
N GLY A 66 -35.87 -38.69 19.77
CA GLY A 66 -36.54 -38.79 18.48
C GLY A 66 -37.66 -37.76 18.33
N LYS A 67 -37.55 -36.88 17.33
CA LYS A 67 -38.68 -36.18 16.69
C LYS A 67 -38.21 -35.64 15.32
N LYS A 68 -38.75 -36.20 14.23
CA LYS A 68 -38.58 -35.63 12.89
C LYS A 68 -39.35 -34.30 12.82
N ALA A 69 -38.64 -33.18 12.85
CA ALA A 69 -39.15 -31.89 12.42
C ALA A 69 -38.70 -31.68 10.97
N ALA A 70 -39.64 -31.74 10.02
CA ALA A 70 -39.35 -31.34 8.65
C ALA A 70 -39.30 -29.81 8.59
N LEU A 71 -38.12 -29.24 8.38
CA LEU A 71 -38.01 -27.81 8.06
C LEU A 71 -38.30 -27.60 6.58
N SER A 72 -39.42 -26.94 6.28
CA SER A 72 -39.64 -26.28 5.01
C SER A 72 -38.74 -25.03 4.95
N LEU A 73 -37.70 -25.08 4.12
CA LEU A 73 -36.92 -23.89 3.77
C LEU A 73 -37.73 -23.03 2.78
N PRO A 74 -37.61 -21.69 2.81
CA PRO A 74 -38.26 -20.83 1.82
C PRO A 74 -37.61 -20.99 0.44
N GLU A 75 -38.42 -21.13 -0.60
CA GLU A 75 -37.97 -21.07 -2.00
C GLU A 75 -37.81 -19.61 -2.44
N THR A 76 -36.71 -18.97 -2.01
CA THR A 76 -36.31 -17.64 -2.51
C THR A 76 -34.80 -17.57 -2.72
N GLU A 77 -34.37 -17.11 -3.88
CA GLU A 77 -32.96 -16.82 -4.17
C GLU A 77 -32.41 -15.74 -3.22
N ALA A 78 -31.14 -15.90 -2.81
CA ALA A 78 -30.37 -14.96 -2.00
C ALA A 78 -30.85 -14.68 -0.55
N ALA A 79 -31.18 -15.73 0.22
CA ALA A 79 -30.99 -15.66 1.67
C ALA A 79 -29.50 -15.58 2.01
N ASP A 80 -29.10 -14.69 2.92
CA ASP A 80 -27.70 -14.53 3.34
C ASP A 80 -27.18 -15.82 3.98
N GLN A 81 -25.90 -16.15 3.77
CA GLN A 81 -25.24 -17.28 4.45
C GLN A 81 -25.34 -17.14 5.98
N ALA A 82 -25.29 -15.92 6.51
CA ALA A 82 -25.52 -15.64 7.92
C ALA A 82 -26.97 -15.93 8.36
N GLU A 83 -27.96 -15.61 7.51
CA GLU A 83 -29.37 -15.84 7.79
C GLU A 83 -29.72 -17.33 7.79
N LEU A 84 -29.25 -18.08 6.78
CA LEU A 84 -29.45 -19.54 6.68
C LEU A 84 -28.78 -20.26 7.87
N THR A 85 -27.57 -19.86 8.23
CA THR A 85 -26.86 -20.37 9.43
C THR A 85 -27.66 -20.05 10.70
N GLY A 86 -28.20 -18.83 10.81
CA GLY A 86 -29.07 -18.44 11.91
C GLY A 86 -30.38 -19.23 11.99
N MET A 87 -30.99 -19.57 10.85
CA MET A 87 -32.18 -20.44 10.79
C MET A 87 -31.87 -21.86 11.27
N ILE A 88 -30.76 -22.45 10.83
CA ILE A 88 -30.32 -23.79 11.23
C ILE A 88 -29.97 -23.81 12.73
N ALA A 89 -29.23 -22.83 13.24
CA ALA A 89 -28.91 -22.73 14.67
C ALA A 89 -30.17 -22.61 15.55
N ARG A 90 -31.16 -21.79 15.14
CA ARG A 90 -32.47 -21.69 15.80
C ARG A 90 -33.23 -23.03 15.79
N ALA A 91 -33.23 -23.73 14.66
CA ALA A 91 -33.88 -25.03 14.52
C ALA A 91 -33.27 -26.12 15.41
N LEU A 92 -31.94 -26.16 15.49
CA LEU A 92 -31.17 -27.11 16.31
C LEU A 92 -31.06 -26.69 17.79
N LYS A 93 -31.62 -25.52 18.17
CA LYS A 93 -31.48 -24.89 19.49
C LYS A 93 -30.02 -24.67 19.93
N VAL A 94 -29.12 -24.55 18.97
CA VAL A 94 -27.72 -24.19 19.23
C VAL A 94 -27.70 -22.70 19.58
N LYS A 95 -27.33 -22.38 20.82
CA LYS A 95 -27.05 -20.99 21.19
C LYS A 95 -25.79 -20.54 20.44
N PRO A 96 -25.80 -19.36 19.78
CA PRO A 96 -24.57 -18.72 19.35
C PRO A 96 -23.60 -18.65 20.53
N ALA A 97 -22.35 -19.01 20.31
CA ALA A 97 -21.30 -18.67 21.26
C ALA A 97 -21.03 -17.17 21.14
N GLU A 98 -20.99 -16.46 22.26
CA GLU A 98 -20.54 -15.06 22.27
C GLU A 98 -19.11 -14.98 21.71
N ASP A 99 -18.82 -13.98 20.89
CA ASP A 99 -17.56 -13.89 20.14
C ASP A 99 -16.33 -13.96 21.07
N ALA A 100 -16.43 -13.38 22.27
CA ALA A 100 -15.41 -13.48 23.32
C ALA A 100 -15.10 -14.93 23.74
N VAL A 101 -16.11 -15.82 23.78
CA VAL A 101 -15.96 -17.24 24.10
C VAL A 101 -15.33 -18.01 22.93
N VAL A 102 -15.62 -17.62 21.69
CA VAL A 102 -14.97 -18.19 20.49
C VAL A 102 -13.51 -17.77 20.43
N ALA A 103 -13.22 -16.47 20.56
CA ALA A 103 -11.88 -15.90 20.60
C ALA A 103 -11.02 -16.56 21.69
N GLU A 104 -11.54 -16.68 22.92
CA GLU A 104 -10.80 -17.29 24.04
C GLU A 104 -10.52 -18.80 23.82
N ARG A 105 -11.42 -19.52 23.14
CA ARG A 105 -11.16 -20.90 22.72
C ARG A 105 -10.10 -20.96 21.63
N MET A 106 -10.12 -20.01 20.68
CA MET A 106 -9.11 -19.92 19.63
C MET A 106 -7.72 -19.61 20.19
N ARG A 107 -7.56 -18.69 21.15
CA ARG A 107 -6.27 -18.45 21.84
C ARG A 107 -5.70 -19.75 22.43
N LYS A 108 -6.53 -20.49 23.17
CA LYS A 108 -6.15 -21.76 23.82
C LYS A 108 -5.85 -22.87 22.81
N ALA A 109 -6.62 -23.00 21.73
CA ALA A 109 -6.42 -24.03 20.72
C ALA A 109 -5.19 -23.76 19.83
N SER A 110 -5.01 -22.51 19.40
CA SER A 110 -3.88 -22.07 18.58
C SER A 110 -2.55 -22.02 19.32
N GLN A 111 -2.58 -21.92 20.66
CA GLN A 111 -1.38 -21.71 21.51
C GLN A 111 -0.54 -20.50 21.06
N LEU A 112 -1.21 -19.49 20.48
CA LEU A 112 -0.57 -18.24 20.06
C LEU A 112 -0.28 -17.34 21.27
N SER A 113 0.98 -16.96 21.41
CA SER A 113 1.39 -15.75 22.14
C SER A 113 1.83 -14.67 21.14
N TYR A 114 1.83 -13.41 21.59
CA TYR A 114 2.37 -12.31 20.80
C TYR A 114 3.24 -11.39 21.65
N ALA A 115 4.15 -10.69 20.98
CA ALA A 115 4.99 -9.65 21.54
C ALA A 115 5.07 -8.48 20.55
N ILE A 116 4.96 -7.25 21.05
CA ILE A 116 5.23 -6.05 20.26
C ILE A 116 6.76 -5.88 20.24
N GLU A 117 7.40 -6.14 19.10
CA GLU A 117 8.85 -6.01 18.94
C GLU A 117 9.28 -4.55 18.84
N ALA A 118 8.43 -3.71 18.24
CA ALA A 118 8.60 -2.25 18.19
C ALA A 118 7.28 -1.55 17.85
N MET A 119 7.10 -0.32 18.30
CA MET A 119 5.99 0.54 17.91
C MET A 119 6.40 2.00 17.98
N TRP A 120 6.09 2.79 16.96
CA TRP A 120 6.41 4.21 16.93
C TRP A 120 5.44 5.03 16.08
N PHE A 121 5.44 6.34 16.31
CA PHE A 121 4.66 7.32 15.57
C PHE A 121 5.55 8.40 14.96
N ASN A 122 5.23 8.85 13.76
CA ASN A 122 5.86 9.99 13.10
C ASN A 122 4.86 11.15 13.03
N ASP A 123 5.12 12.22 13.77
CA ASP A 123 4.20 13.36 13.86
C ASP A 123 4.09 14.16 12.55
N HIS A 124 5.11 14.13 11.69
CA HIS A 124 5.20 14.94 10.47
C HIS A 124 4.44 14.36 9.27
N ASN A 125 4.36 13.03 9.16
CA ASN A 125 3.56 12.34 8.14
C ASN A 125 2.39 11.55 8.73
N ARG A 126 2.19 11.64 10.05
CA ARG A 126 1.08 11.04 10.81
C ARG A 126 1.01 9.51 10.70
N LEU A 127 2.14 8.87 10.41
CA LEU A 127 2.27 7.43 10.26
C LEU A 127 2.57 6.76 11.61
N LEU A 128 1.72 5.83 12.00
CA LEU A 128 2.00 4.78 12.97
C LEU A 128 2.64 3.58 12.25
N GLU A 129 3.68 2.99 12.85
CA GLU A 129 4.15 1.63 12.54
C GLU A 129 4.28 0.81 13.85
N MET A 130 3.75 -0.41 13.84
CA MET A 130 3.90 -1.39 14.92
C MET A 130 4.30 -2.74 14.32
N ILE A 131 5.28 -3.40 14.91
CA ILE A 131 5.70 -4.76 14.54
C ILE A 131 5.29 -5.69 15.68
N VAL A 132 4.41 -6.64 15.39
CA VAL A 132 3.92 -7.66 16.32
C VAL A 132 4.43 -9.01 15.87
N ARG A 133 5.21 -9.68 16.71
CA ARG A 133 5.61 -11.07 16.53
C ARG A 133 4.56 -11.98 17.18
N PHE A 134 4.21 -13.05 16.47
CA PHE A 134 3.36 -14.14 16.93
C PHE A 134 4.14 -15.44 16.94
N ASP A 135 4.03 -16.18 18.04
CA ASP A 135 4.72 -17.45 18.27
C ASP A 135 3.68 -18.54 18.59
N SER A 136 3.82 -19.71 17.97
CA SER A 136 3.01 -20.89 18.30
C SER A 136 3.67 -22.17 17.75
N PRO A 137 3.58 -23.32 18.44
CA PRO A 137 3.97 -24.62 17.88
C PRO A 137 3.12 -25.04 16.66
N LEU A 138 2.02 -24.33 16.37
CA LEU A 138 1.12 -24.55 15.25
C LEU A 138 1.23 -23.44 14.18
N ILE A 139 2.15 -22.48 14.32
CA ILE A 139 2.16 -21.21 13.56
C ILE A 139 2.12 -21.39 12.03
N ALA A 140 2.79 -22.40 11.49
CA ALA A 140 2.81 -22.71 10.06
C ALA A 140 1.43 -23.13 9.48
N MET A 141 0.48 -23.50 10.35
CA MET A 141 -0.85 -24.00 9.97
C MET A 141 -1.97 -22.96 10.21
N LEU A 142 -1.64 -21.79 10.76
CA LEU A 142 -2.57 -20.73 11.14
C LEU A 142 -2.51 -19.58 10.12
N ASP A 143 -3.66 -19.17 9.61
CA ASP A 143 -3.75 -17.93 8.84
C ASP A 143 -3.88 -16.74 9.80
N LEU A 144 -2.95 -15.79 9.71
CA LEU A 144 -2.92 -14.59 10.52
C LEU A 144 -3.17 -13.36 9.64
N SER A 145 -4.27 -12.69 9.92
CA SER A 145 -4.70 -11.45 9.25
C SER A 145 -5.16 -10.44 10.28
N GLY A 146 -5.57 -9.25 9.85
CA GLY A 146 -6.13 -8.28 10.78
C GLY A 146 -6.50 -6.96 10.13
N GLU A 147 -7.16 -6.13 10.92
CA GLU A 147 -7.63 -4.81 10.55
C GLU A 147 -7.19 -3.78 11.61
N VAL A 148 -7.24 -2.50 11.23
CA VAL A 148 -7.01 -1.38 12.14
C VAL A 148 -8.19 -0.45 12.05
N TYR A 149 -8.76 -0.08 13.19
CA TYR A 149 -9.89 0.83 13.25
C TYR A 149 -9.73 1.81 14.42
N ARG A 150 -10.61 2.81 14.44
CA ARG A 150 -10.69 3.74 15.56
C ARG A 150 -11.70 3.26 16.60
N THR A 151 -11.31 3.29 17.87
CA THR A 151 -12.17 2.92 19.01
C THR A 151 -13.32 3.90 19.24
N ASP A 152 -13.22 5.12 18.70
CA ASP A 152 -14.29 6.13 18.68
C ASP A 152 -15.32 5.94 17.53
N GLY A 153 -15.15 4.92 16.70
CA GLY A 153 -16.02 4.63 15.55
C GLY A 153 -15.86 5.57 14.36
N GLY A 154 -14.90 6.51 14.40
CA GLY A 154 -14.60 7.38 13.27
C GLY A 154 -13.87 6.66 12.13
N PRO A 155 -13.84 7.26 10.91
CA PRO A 155 -13.19 6.64 9.76
C PRO A 155 -11.67 6.62 9.89
N LEU A 156 -11.05 5.54 9.42
CA LEU A 156 -9.61 5.36 9.24
C LEU A 156 -9.34 4.74 7.85
N PRO A 157 -9.14 5.55 6.80
CA PRO A 157 -9.06 5.06 5.42
C PRO A 157 -7.77 4.33 5.08
N ASN A 158 -6.69 4.52 5.87
CA ASN A 158 -5.36 4.00 5.59
C ASN A 158 -4.81 3.28 6.83
N GLY A 159 -5.51 2.25 7.31
CA GLY A 159 -5.11 1.44 8.47
C GLY A 159 -5.03 -0.04 8.10
N TRP A 160 -3.84 -0.64 8.10
CA TRP A 160 -3.58 -1.95 7.52
C TRP A 160 -2.71 -2.84 8.40
N VAL A 161 -2.99 -4.15 8.35
CA VAL A 161 -2.12 -5.21 8.86
C VAL A 161 -1.52 -5.96 7.68
N GLU A 162 -0.21 -6.16 7.66
CA GLU A 162 0.53 -6.82 6.58
C GLU A 162 1.50 -7.83 7.18
N ARG A 163 1.80 -8.92 6.46
CA ARG A 163 2.88 -9.83 6.83
C ARG A 163 4.15 -9.43 6.07
N PRO A 164 5.19 -8.89 6.73
CA PRO A 164 6.46 -8.61 6.06
C PRO A 164 7.06 -9.90 5.51
N ALA A 165 7.84 -9.80 4.42
CA ALA A 165 8.62 -10.91 3.92
C ALA A 165 9.76 -11.24 4.90
N SER A 166 9.54 -12.19 5.82
CA SER A 166 10.58 -12.72 6.71
C SER A 166 10.56 -14.24 6.75
N SER A 167 11.73 -14.84 6.49
CA SER A 167 11.98 -16.28 6.37
C SER A 167 12.21 -16.97 7.72
N ASP A 168 11.28 -16.80 8.66
CA ASP A 168 11.30 -17.44 9.97
C ASP A 168 10.10 -18.40 10.05
N GLU A 169 10.36 -19.71 9.97
CA GLU A 169 9.31 -20.73 10.08
C GLU A 169 8.79 -20.87 11.54
N SER A 170 9.52 -20.34 12.52
CA SER A 170 9.19 -20.46 13.94
C SER A 170 8.28 -19.35 14.48
N ALA A 171 8.17 -18.22 13.77
CA ALA A 171 7.39 -17.07 14.20
C ALA A 171 6.84 -16.26 13.01
N VAL A 172 5.62 -15.73 13.14
CA VAL A 172 5.04 -14.80 12.15
C VAL A 172 5.13 -13.39 12.67
N ARG A 173 5.71 -12.48 11.88
CA ARG A 173 5.62 -11.04 12.14
C ARG A 173 4.47 -10.46 11.34
N LEU A 174 3.66 -9.64 12.00
CA LEU A 174 2.71 -8.73 11.37
C LEU A 174 3.19 -7.30 11.59
N ARG A 175 3.23 -6.53 10.50
CA ARG A 175 3.38 -5.08 10.53
C ARG A 175 1.98 -4.49 10.50
N VAL A 176 1.69 -3.64 11.48
CA VAL A 176 0.51 -2.80 11.49
C VAL A 176 0.95 -1.38 11.13
N THR A 177 0.28 -0.75 10.17
CA THR A 177 0.50 0.66 9.82
C THR A 177 -0.82 1.42 9.80
N ALA A 178 -0.78 2.70 10.18
CA ALA A 178 -1.94 3.58 10.04
C ALA A 178 -1.52 5.02 9.75
N VAL A 179 -2.18 5.68 8.80
CA VAL A 179 -2.08 7.15 8.63
C VAL A 179 -3.24 7.80 9.37
N LEU A 180 -2.93 8.54 10.42
CA LEU A 180 -3.94 9.12 11.31
C LEU A 180 -4.43 10.46 10.76
N PRO A 181 -5.75 10.67 10.66
CA PRO A 181 -6.32 11.98 10.30
C PRO A 181 -5.84 13.11 11.23
N PRO A 182 -5.93 14.38 10.81
CA PRO A 182 -5.62 15.52 11.66
C PRO A 182 -6.36 15.45 13.00
N GLY A 183 -5.64 15.71 14.10
CA GLY A 183 -6.20 15.72 15.46
C GLY A 183 -6.50 14.35 16.09
N VAL A 184 -6.43 13.23 15.36
CA VAL A 184 -6.66 11.88 15.92
C VAL A 184 -5.44 11.40 16.70
N ALA A 185 -5.59 11.04 17.97
CA ALA A 185 -4.48 10.53 18.77
C ALA A 185 -4.24 9.02 18.53
N PRO A 186 -2.99 8.49 18.63
CA PRO A 186 -2.72 7.06 18.51
C PRO A 186 -3.51 6.20 19.50
N GLY A 187 -3.81 6.71 20.70
CA GLY A 187 -4.66 6.11 21.73
C GLY A 187 -6.09 5.78 21.29
N LEU A 188 -6.54 6.36 20.18
CA LEU A 188 -7.85 6.07 19.58
C LEU A 188 -7.80 4.90 18.59
N LEU A 189 -6.66 4.23 18.39
CA LEU A 189 -6.53 3.11 17.48
C LEU A 189 -6.50 1.75 18.20
N ARG A 190 -7.10 0.77 17.55
CA ARG A 190 -6.98 -0.65 17.90
C ARG A 190 -6.66 -1.45 16.64
N ALA A 191 -5.69 -2.34 16.75
CA ALA A 191 -5.46 -3.39 15.76
C ALA A 191 -6.18 -4.66 16.22
N GLU A 192 -6.96 -5.27 15.35
CA GLU A 192 -7.69 -6.51 15.64
C GLU A 192 -7.13 -7.62 14.76
N ILE A 193 -6.38 -8.53 15.38
CA ILE A 193 -5.71 -9.63 14.69
C ILE A 193 -6.60 -10.87 14.75
N ALA A 194 -6.87 -11.41 13.56
CA ALA A 194 -7.69 -12.59 13.34
C ALA A 194 -6.82 -13.85 13.11
N VAL A 195 -7.35 -14.98 13.55
CA VAL A 195 -6.76 -16.32 13.38
C VAL A 195 -7.78 -17.16 12.60
N ASP A 196 -7.37 -17.67 11.43
CA ASP A 196 -8.27 -18.36 10.49
C ASP A 196 -9.56 -17.56 10.18
N GLY A 197 -9.45 -16.23 10.11
CA GLY A 197 -10.56 -15.30 9.84
C GLY A 197 -11.47 -14.94 11.03
N ILE A 198 -11.20 -15.48 12.23
CA ILE A 198 -11.93 -15.12 13.45
C ILE A 198 -11.12 -14.08 14.24
N PRO A 199 -11.68 -12.94 14.67
CA PRO A 199 -11.00 -11.98 15.55
C PRO A 199 -10.60 -12.61 16.89
N VAL A 200 -9.33 -12.47 17.29
CA VAL A 200 -8.80 -13.13 18.50
C VAL A 200 -7.99 -12.19 19.40
N PHE A 201 -7.14 -11.34 18.82
CA PHE A 201 -6.26 -10.45 19.59
C PHE A 201 -6.56 -8.98 19.29
N PRO A 202 -7.36 -8.30 20.14
CA PRO A 202 -7.41 -6.85 20.15
C PRO A 202 -6.12 -6.31 20.79
N ILE A 203 -5.41 -5.47 20.06
CA ILE A 203 -4.18 -4.78 20.49
C ILE A 203 -4.50 -3.29 20.53
N ASP A 204 -4.70 -2.77 21.72
CA ASP A 204 -4.84 -1.33 21.96
C ASP A 204 -3.50 -0.62 21.77
N ILE A 205 -3.55 0.54 21.13
CA ILE A 205 -2.38 1.37 20.85
C ILE A 205 -2.32 2.47 21.91
N PRO A 206 -1.19 2.67 22.62
CA PRO A 206 -1.09 3.74 23.60
C PRO A 206 -0.82 5.10 22.93
N ASP A 207 -1.10 6.20 23.65
CA ASP A 207 -0.71 7.56 23.23
C ASP A 207 0.79 7.85 23.46
N ASP A 208 1.36 7.26 24.51
CA ASP A 208 2.78 7.33 24.81
C ASP A 208 3.52 6.30 23.94
N LEU A 209 4.23 6.81 22.94
CA LEU A 209 4.86 6.05 21.87
C LEU A 209 6.22 6.67 21.56
N ASP A 210 7.19 5.80 21.25
CA ASP A 210 8.43 6.24 20.62
C ASP A 210 8.13 7.07 19.37
N ARG A 211 8.91 8.12 19.16
CA ARG A 211 8.71 9.06 18.05
C ARG A 211 9.80 8.90 17.01
N GLN A 212 9.42 8.80 15.73
CA GLN A 212 10.36 8.93 14.64
C GLN A 212 10.74 10.40 14.50
N THR A 213 11.91 10.77 15.04
CA THR A 213 12.41 12.15 15.08
C THR A 213 13.38 12.46 13.94
N ALA A 214 13.77 11.48 13.12
CA ALA A 214 14.65 11.68 11.97
C ALA A 214 14.38 10.71 10.80
N GLY A 215 14.86 11.08 9.61
CA GLY A 215 14.73 10.24 8.41
C GLY A 215 15.70 10.64 7.30
N LEU A 216 15.94 9.70 6.38
CA LEU A 216 16.81 9.90 5.23
C LEU A 216 16.03 10.54 4.08
N VAL A 217 16.69 11.38 3.29
CA VAL A 217 16.09 12.07 2.14
C VAL A 217 16.73 11.63 0.84
N SER A 218 18.05 11.81 0.70
CA SER A 218 18.82 11.40 -0.48
C SER A 218 20.20 10.89 -0.08
N LEU A 219 20.82 10.13 -0.98
CA LEU A 219 22.25 9.82 -0.93
C LEU A 219 22.77 9.88 -2.36
N GLU A 220 23.66 10.83 -2.63
CA GLU A 220 24.27 11.02 -3.95
C GLU A 220 25.79 11.00 -3.84
N VAL A 221 26.43 10.24 -4.71
CA VAL A 221 27.90 10.14 -4.82
C VAL A 221 28.38 11.36 -5.60
N VAL A 222 29.19 12.22 -4.98
CA VAL A 222 29.63 13.50 -5.56
C VAL A 222 31.04 13.41 -6.16
N SER A 223 31.88 12.51 -5.64
CA SER A 223 33.21 12.19 -6.17
C SER A 223 33.50 10.68 -5.99
N GLY A 224 34.71 10.23 -6.34
CA GLY A 224 35.13 8.85 -6.10
C GLY A 224 35.31 8.50 -4.61
N ASP A 225 35.45 9.51 -3.76
CA ASP A 225 35.81 9.42 -2.34
C ASP A 225 34.81 10.10 -1.37
N GLU A 226 33.81 10.82 -1.88
CA GLU A 226 32.79 11.52 -1.09
C GLU A 226 31.37 11.27 -1.63
N ALA A 227 30.44 11.06 -0.71
CA ALA A 227 29.01 11.09 -0.96
C ALA A 227 28.32 12.09 -0.02
N VAL A 228 27.19 12.62 -0.46
CA VAL A 228 26.37 13.57 0.28
C VAL A 228 25.08 12.89 0.71
N VAL A 229 24.87 12.83 2.02
CA VAL A 229 23.61 12.41 2.64
C VAL A 229 22.76 13.65 2.88
N GLU A 230 21.54 13.66 2.37
CA GLU A 230 20.52 14.63 2.77
C GLU A 230 19.53 13.92 3.70
N HIS A 231 19.15 14.58 4.79
CA HIS A 231 18.33 14.00 5.86
C HIS A 231 17.53 15.08 6.58
N TRP A 232 16.55 14.65 7.37
CA TRP A 232 15.73 15.53 8.19
C TRP A 232 15.73 15.07 9.65
N GLY A 233 15.48 16.00 10.58
CA GLY A 233 15.23 15.68 11.99
C GLY A 233 14.53 16.80 12.75
N SER A 234 13.77 16.46 13.80
CA SER A 234 12.89 17.38 14.55
C SER A 234 13.61 18.31 15.55
N ALA A 235 14.95 18.29 15.57
CA ALA A 235 15.79 19.09 16.47
C ALA A 235 17.19 19.23 15.84
N GLU A 236 18.17 18.45 16.33
CA GLU A 236 19.48 18.29 15.71
C GLU A 236 19.48 17.08 14.75
N PRO A 237 19.33 17.27 13.42
CA PRO A 237 19.52 16.18 12.47
C PRO A 237 20.98 15.70 12.51
N ARG A 238 21.22 14.39 12.47
CA ARG A 238 22.58 13.81 12.41
C ARG A 238 22.56 12.55 11.55
N ALA A 239 23.60 12.37 10.74
CA ALA A 239 23.86 11.16 9.97
C ALA A 239 25.05 10.38 10.58
N ARG A 240 25.01 9.05 10.48
CA ARG A 240 26.06 8.15 11.01
C ARG A 240 26.29 6.92 10.14
N CYS A 241 27.54 6.46 10.07
CA CYS A 241 27.93 5.16 9.52
C CYS A 241 28.46 4.30 10.66
N GLY A 242 27.79 3.19 10.97
CA GLY A 242 28.09 2.42 12.18
C GLY A 242 27.95 3.27 13.45
N SER A 243 29.06 3.41 14.19
CA SER A 243 29.18 4.26 15.38
C SER A 243 29.69 5.68 15.11
N VAL A 244 30.15 5.98 13.88
CA VAL A 244 30.74 7.29 13.53
C VAL A 244 29.64 8.26 13.13
N HIS A 245 29.49 9.35 13.88
CA HIS A 245 28.63 10.47 13.52
C HIS A 245 29.38 11.49 12.67
N TYR A 246 28.72 12.04 11.65
CA TYR A 246 29.28 13.04 10.75
C TYR A 246 28.60 14.40 10.98
N GLY A 247 29.39 15.47 10.89
CA GLY A 247 28.90 16.84 11.05
C GLY A 247 28.03 17.28 9.87
N ASN A 248 27.03 18.12 10.12
CA ASN A 248 26.23 18.72 9.05
C ASN A 248 27.03 19.86 8.41
N ALA A 249 27.18 19.82 7.08
CA ALA A 249 27.73 20.92 6.30
C ALA A 249 26.76 22.11 6.22
N ALA A 250 25.45 21.83 6.26
CA ALA A 250 24.38 22.82 6.38
C ALA A 250 23.20 22.25 7.17
N VAL A 251 22.50 23.10 7.93
CA VAL A 251 21.21 22.82 8.56
C VAL A 251 20.27 23.98 8.25
N ARG A 252 19.06 23.67 7.80
CA ARG A 252 18.01 24.63 7.47
C ARG A 252 16.70 24.25 8.19
N PRO A 253 16.20 25.10 9.10
CA PRO A 253 14.85 24.95 9.65
C PRO A 253 13.80 25.10 8.55
N LEU A 254 12.79 24.23 8.58
CA LEU A 254 11.64 24.19 7.69
C LEU A 254 10.34 24.40 8.49
N ALA A 255 9.19 24.36 7.80
CA ALA A 255 7.89 24.33 8.45
C ALA A 255 7.71 23.05 9.30
N GLY A 256 6.73 23.08 10.22
CA GLY A 256 6.38 21.91 11.04
C GLY A 256 7.42 21.50 12.10
N GLY A 257 8.50 22.26 12.30
CA GLY A 257 9.57 21.91 13.25
C GLY A 257 10.58 20.89 12.70
N ILE A 258 10.62 20.72 11.37
CA ILE A 258 11.63 19.89 10.70
C ILE A 258 12.90 20.72 10.47
N SER A 259 14.07 20.17 10.75
CA SER A 259 15.37 20.68 10.28
C SER A 259 15.87 19.78 9.15
N PHE A 260 16.04 20.33 7.95
CA PHE A 260 16.73 19.67 6.83
C PHE A 260 18.23 19.86 6.97
N ALA A 261 19.01 18.81 6.70
CA ALA A 261 20.47 18.86 6.77
C ALA A 261 21.14 18.12 5.63
N ARG A 262 22.36 18.59 5.32
CA ARG A 262 23.27 17.98 4.36
C ARG A 262 24.56 17.59 5.07
N THR A 263 25.01 16.36 4.89
CA THR A 263 26.19 15.79 5.55
C THR A 263 27.06 15.07 4.54
N SER A 264 28.32 15.51 4.43
CA SER A 264 29.35 14.78 3.70
C SER A 264 29.75 13.51 4.46
N VAL A 265 29.89 12.41 3.75
CA VAL A 265 30.38 11.13 4.24
C VAL A 265 31.40 10.56 3.25
N PRO A 266 32.43 9.81 3.70
CA PRO A 266 33.36 9.14 2.80
C PRO A 266 32.64 8.09 1.94
N TRP A 267 33.05 7.93 0.70
CA TRP A 267 32.54 6.93 -0.24
C TRP A 267 33.66 6.01 -0.75
N PRO A 268 33.45 4.69 -0.84
CA PRO A 268 32.35 3.91 -0.27
C PRO A 268 32.23 4.08 1.25
N LEU A 269 31.02 3.88 1.80
CA LEU A 269 30.82 4.01 3.25
C LEU A 269 31.67 2.97 4.02
N PRO A 270 32.27 3.33 5.18
CA PRO A 270 33.03 2.41 6.02
C PRO A 270 32.15 1.41 6.81
N ALA A 271 30.85 1.36 6.50
CA ALA A 271 29.87 0.50 7.14
C ALA A 271 28.81 0.04 6.12
N THR A 272 28.11 -1.04 6.43
CA THR A 272 27.04 -1.62 5.58
C THR A 272 25.74 -0.81 5.57
N ALA A 273 25.70 0.35 6.23
CA ALA A 273 24.52 1.21 6.29
C ALA A 273 24.89 2.67 6.56
N ILE A 274 24.10 3.59 5.98
CA ILE A 274 23.94 4.95 6.49
C ILE A 274 22.69 5.00 7.38
N ALA A 275 22.75 5.71 8.49
CA ALA A 275 21.60 5.89 9.38
C ALA A 275 21.46 7.34 9.85
N THR A 276 20.24 7.74 10.18
CA THR A 276 19.93 8.97 10.92
C THR A 276 19.57 8.66 12.37
N GLY A 277 19.65 9.66 13.23
CA GLY A 277 19.21 9.56 14.63
C GLY A 277 19.81 10.66 15.50
N GLN A 278 19.09 11.04 16.54
CA GLN A 278 19.51 12.07 17.50
C GLN A 278 20.01 11.40 18.79
N SER A 279 20.16 12.18 19.87
CA SER A 279 20.31 11.64 21.23
C SER A 279 19.04 10.97 21.77
N ALA A 280 17.87 11.21 21.15
CA ALA A 280 16.60 10.60 21.50
C ALA A 280 15.69 10.42 20.26
N GLY A 281 14.79 9.43 20.31
CA GLY A 281 13.86 9.11 19.23
C GLY A 281 14.44 8.25 18.10
N ILE A 282 13.57 7.80 17.21
CA ILE A 282 13.84 6.84 16.16
C ILE A 282 14.26 7.56 14.86
N GLY A 283 15.33 7.06 14.24
CA GLY A 283 15.77 7.45 12.90
C GLY A 283 15.61 6.32 11.89
N GLN A 284 16.10 6.53 10.67
CA GLN A 284 16.08 5.52 9.61
C GLN A 284 17.48 4.96 9.35
N ALA A 285 17.55 3.76 8.78
CA ALA A 285 18.80 3.16 8.35
C ALA A 285 18.63 2.51 6.97
N PHE A 286 19.44 2.93 6.01
CA PHE A 286 19.44 2.45 4.63
C PHE A 286 20.64 1.53 4.39
N ARG A 287 20.38 0.34 3.86
CA ARG A 287 21.35 -0.77 3.69
C ARG A 287 21.61 -1.16 2.24
N HIS A 288 20.79 -0.69 1.30
CA HIS A 288 20.85 -1.04 -0.12
C HIS A 288 21.89 -0.18 -0.86
N LEU A 289 23.12 -0.15 -0.33
CA LEU A 289 24.20 0.70 -0.84
C LEU A 289 24.65 0.31 -2.26
N ASP A 290 24.36 -0.92 -2.68
CA ASP A 290 24.48 -1.42 -4.05
C ASP A 290 23.57 -0.67 -5.05
N THR A 291 22.43 -0.15 -4.60
CA THR A 291 21.53 0.69 -5.42
C THR A 291 21.98 2.14 -5.52
N VAL A 292 23.03 2.51 -4.78
CA VAL A 292 23.63 3.85 -4.76
C VAL A 292 24.97 3.79 -5.48
N GLY A 293 25.03 4.42 -6.65
CA GLY A 293 26.29 4.52 -7.38
C GLY A 293 26.23 5.50 -8.55
N PRO A 294 27.38 5.80 -9.16
CA PRO A 294 27.43 6.41 -10.47
C PRO A 294 26.95 5.40 -11.52
N PHE A 295 25.74 5.60 -12.06
CA PHE A 295 25.24 4.80 -13.17
C PHE A 295 25.93 5.30 -14.45
N ALA A 296 26.72 4.43 -15.09
CA ALA A 296 27.62 4.80 -16.18
C ALA A 296 26.91 5.34 -17.44
N GLN A 297 25.62 5.06 -17.61
CA GLN A 297 24.79 5.54 -18.72
C GLN A 297 23.41 5.96 -18.20
N PRO A 298 22.79 7.02 -18.77
CA PRO A 298 21.40 7.36 -18.46
C PRO A 298 20.45 6.29 -18.97
N SER A 299 19.41 6.00 -18.20
CA SER A 299 18.29 5.12 -18.58
C SER A 299 17.45 5.68 -19.74
N SER A 300 17.36 7.01 -19.87
CA SER A 300 16.79 7.68 -21.03
C SER A 300 17.67 8.83 -21.51
N PRO A 301 18.29 8.74 -22.70
CA PRO A 301 19.00 9.85 -23.33
C PRO A 301 18.10 11.08 -23.55
N ARG A 302 16.81 10.86 -23.86
CA ARG A 302 15.79 11.92 -24.00
C ARG A 302 15.62 12.68 -22.70
N LEU A 303 15.42 11.98 -21.57
CA LEU A 303 15.31 12.64 -20.25
C LEU A 303 16.62 13.29 -19.82
N HIS A 304 17.77 12.68 -20.10
CA HIS A 304 19.08 13.27 -19.83
C HIS A 304 19.24 14.63 -20.54
N ALA A 305 18.88 14.69 -21.83
CA ALA A 305 18.87 15.91 -22.63
C ALA A 305 17.74 16.92 -22.27
N MET A 306 16.95 16.64 -21.23
CA MET A 306 15.92 17.56 -20.70
C MET A 306 16.26 18.17 -19.34
N LYS A 307 17.47 17.90 -18.80
CA LYS A 307 17.94 18.48 -17.54
C LYS A 307 17.70 19.99 -17.49
N ASP A 308 17.13 20.47 -16.39
CA ASP A 308 16.84 21.89 -16.09
C ASP A 308 15.97 22.65 -17.12
N LYS A 309 15.36 21.99 -18.13
CA LYS A 309 14.55 22.67 -19.17
C LYS A 309 13.31 23.40 -18.65
N PHE A 310 12.85 23.06 -17.46
CA PHE A 310 11.69 23.66 -16.78
C PHE A 310 12.12 24.32 -15.45
N ALA A 311 13.38 24.78 -15.36
CA ALA A 311 13.88 25.49 -14.19
C ALA A 311 13.05 26.76 -13.91
N GLY A 312 12.60 26.91 -12.66
CA GLY A 312 11.76 28.01 -12.22
C GLY A 312 10.26 27.86 -12.53
N GLU A 313 9.86 26.90 -13.36
CA GLU A 313 8.45 26.59 -13.61
C GLU A 313 7.78 25.98 -12.35
N THR A 314 6.45 26.06 -12.32
CA THR A 314 5.61 25.34 -11.35
C THR A 314 4.90 24.19 -12.07
N ALA A 315 4.91 23.01 -11.47
CA ALA A 315 4.25 21.83 -12.01
C ALA A 315 3.03 21.42 -11.20
N TRP A 316 2.00 20.96 -11.89
CA TRP A 316 0.83 20.32 -11.30
C TRP A 316 0.95 18.80 -11.42
N LEU A 317 0.85 18.09 -10.30
CA LEU A 317 0.87 16.64 -10.21
C LEU A 317 -0.59 16.15 -10.09
N ILE A 318 -1.13 15.63 -11.20
CA ILE A 318 -2.54 15.30 -11.39
C ILE A 318 -2.78 13.82 -11.06
N GLY A 319 -3.23 13.57 -9.83
CA GLY A 319 -3.73 12.29 -9.37
C GLY A 319 -5.06 11.89 -10.02
N ASN A 320 -5.40 10.61 -9.88
CA ASN A 320 -6.58 10.01 -10.48
C ASN A 320 -7.74 9.80 -9.47
N GLY A 321 -7.66 10.35 -8.26
CA GLY A 321 -8.59 10.10 -7.15
C GLY A 321 -10.02 10.64 -7.36
N PRO A 322 -10.99 10.18 -6.56
CA PRO A 322 -12.41 10.48 -6.75
C PRO A 322 -12.82 11.94 -6.55
N SER A 323 -12.01 12.79 -5.88
CA SER A 323 -12.33 14.22 -5.73
C SER A 323 -12.04 15.08 -6.97
N VAL A 324 -11.44 14.50 -8.02
CA VAL A 324 -11.13 15.21 -9.27
C VAL A 324 -12.42 15.67 -9.97
N ARG A 325 -12.45 16.96 -10.32
CA ARG A 325 -13.52 17.59 -11.09
C ARG A 325 -13.05 17.92 -12.49
N ILE A 326 -13.87 17.60 -13.49
CA ILE A 326 -13.58 17.92 -14.90
C ILE A 326 -13.40 19.43 -15.09
N GLU A 327 -14.24 20.26 -14.48
CA GLU A 327 -14.12 21.73 -14.57
C GLU A 327 -12.79 22.27 -14.04
N ASP A 328 -12.19 21.63 -13.03
CA ASP A 328 -10.89 22.03 -12.48
C ASP A 328 -9.75 21.56 -13.39
N LEU A 329 -9.81 20.34 -13.96
CA LEU A 329 -8.84 19.86 -14.97
C LEU A 329 -8.81 20.79 -16.19
N ASP A 330 -9.98 21.21 -16.67
CA ASP A 330 -10.16 22.13 -17.80
C ASP A 330 -9.53 23.52 -17.56
N ARG A 331 -9.36 23.92 -16.30
CA ARG A 331 -8.70 25.19 -15.91
C ARG A 331 -7.18 25.06 -15.79
N LEU A 332 -6.65 23.84 -15.89
CA LEU A 332 -5.23 23.53 -15.98
C LEU A 332 -4.76 23.37 -17.44
N GLU A 333 -5.65 23.53 -18.43
CA GLU A 333 -5.29 23.55 -19.85
C GLU A 333 -4.12 24.53 -20.11
N GLY A 334 -3.09 24.05 -20.82
CA GLY A 334 -1.88 24.82 -21.13
C GLY A 334 -0.85 24.93 -20.00
N ARG A 335 -1.16 24.55 -18.76
CA ARG A 335 -0.19 24.54 -17.64
C ARG A 335 0.71 23.31 -17.67
N LEU A 336 1.85 23.38 -17.01
CA LEU A 336 2.78 22.25 -16.88
C LEU A 336 2.20 21.19 -15.93
N CYS A 337 1.71 20.09 -16.48
CA CYS A 337 1.04 19.01 -15.78
C CYS A 337 1.75 17.66 -16.00
N PHE A 338 1.90 16.92 -14.89
CA PHE A 338 2.26 15.50 -14.87
C PHE A 338 1.00 14.73 -14.48
N ALA A 339 0.61 13.74 -15.28
CA ALA A 339 -0.47 12.81 -14.95
C ALA A 339 0.08 11.38 -14.79
N PHE A 340 -0.76 10.47 -14.30
CA PHE A 340 -0.32 9.12 -13.94
C PHE A 340 -1.11 8.03 -14.64
N ASN A 341 -0.40 6.98 -15.05
CA ASN A 341 -0.96 5.73 -15.55
C ASN A 341 -2.03 5.98 -16.65
N ARG A 342 -3.29 5.56 -16.42
CA ARG A 342 -4.39 5.61 -17.40
C ARG A 342 -5.17 6.94 -17.44
N PHE A 343 -4.54 8.08 -17.14
CA PHE A 343 -5.21 9.39 -17.19
C PHE A 343 -5.82 9.71 -18.57
N TYR A 344 -5.27 9.17 -19.66
CA TYR A 344 -5.79 9.30 -21.02
C TYR A 344 -7.25 8.85 -21.20
N LEU A 345 -7.78 8.03 -20.28
CA LEU A 345 -9.20 7.64 -20.30
C LEU A 345 -10.13 8.84 -20.07
N ALA A 346 -9.67 9.89 -19.39
CA ALA A 346 -10.43 11.13 -19.16
C ALA A 346 -10.42 12.09 -20.37
N TYR A 347 -9.64 11.83 -21.42
CA TYR A 347 -9.46 12.78 -22.54
C TYR A 347 -10.73 13.04 -23.37
N GLY A 348 -11.77 12.21 -23.25
CA GLY A 348 -13.08 12.47 -23.83
C GLY A 348 -13.89 13.51 -23.05
N ASP A 349 -13.61 13.68 -21.76
CA ASP A 349 -14.38 14.52 -20.83
C ASP A 349 -13.68 15.85 -20.50
N THR A 350 -12.34 15.92 -20.58
CA THR A 350 -11.56 17.15 -20.32
C THR A 350 -10.69 17.58 -21.50
N ARG A 351 -10.43 18.89 -21.60
CA ARG A 351 -9.41 19.51 -22.48
C ARG A 351 -7.98 19.31 -22.00
N LEU A 352 -7.74 18.96 -20.73
CA LEU A 352 -6.39 18.83 -20.19
C LEU A 352 -5.57 17.77 -20.96
N ARG A 353 -4.39 18.16 -21.44
CA ARG A 353 -3.39 17.26 -22.03
C ARG A 353 -2.05 17.48 -21.29
N PRO A 354 -1.65 16.56 -20.38
CA PRO A 354 -0.41 16.68 -19.62
C PRO A 354 0.82 16.57 -20.54
N GLN A 355 1.87 17.33 -20.22
CA GLN A 355 3.15 17.28 -20.92
C GLN A 355 3.92 16.01 -20.56
N PHE A 356 3.65 15.42 -19.39
CA PHE A 356 4.28 14.20 -18.91
C PHE A 356 3.23 13.21 -18.39
N THR A 357 3.35 11.94 -18.80
CA THR A 357 2.60 10.84 -18.18
C THR A 357 3.59 9.88 -17.54
N ILE A 358 3.44 9.58 -16.26
CA ILE A 358 4.37 8.72 -15.50
C ILE A 358 3.64 7.48 -14.99
N SER A 359 4.22 6.29 -15.21
CA SER A 359 3.82 5.06 -14.52
C SER A 359 5.06 4.40 -13.91
N GLY A 360 5.06 4.19 -12.59
CA GLY A 360 6.09 3.41 -11.87
C GLY A 360 5.57 2.16 -11.19
N ASP A 361 4.31 1.81 -11.47
CA ASP A 361 3.71 0.54 -11.08
C ASP A 361 3.98 -0.49 -12.19
N ARG A 362 4.69 -1.57 -11.84
CA ARG A 362 5.04 -2.65 -12.77
C ARG A 362 3.79 -3.28 -13.39
N GLN A 363 2.76 -3.55 -12.59
CA GLN A 363 1.52 -4.13 -13.06
C GLN A 363 0.77 -3.17 -13.99
N MET A 364 0.76 -1.85 -13.75
CA MET A 364 0.12 -0.92 -14.70
C MET A 364 0.75 -0.99 -16.08
N ILE A 365 2.08 -1.14 -16.13
CA ILE A 365 2.84 -1.21 -17.38
C ILE A 365 2.62 -2.56 -18.06
N GLU A 366 2.65 -3.67 -17.30
CA GLU A 366 2.28 -5.01 -17.81
C GLU A 366 0.83 -5.06 -18.33
N ASP A 367 -0.12 -4.43 -17.63
CA ASP A 367 -1.55 -4.53 -17.93
C ASP A 367 -2.02 -3.59 -19.04
N PHE A 368 -1.37 -2.44 -19.22
CA PHE A 368 -1.85 -1.31 -20.04
C PHE A 368 -0.73 -0.52 -20.75
N GLY A 369 0.48 -1.06 -20.86
CA GLY A 369 1.66 -0.42 -21.48
C GLY A 369 1.40 0.11 -22.90
N ASP A 370 0.85 -0.74 -23.76
CA ASP A 370 0.51 -0.37 -25.15
C ASP A 370 -0.59 0.69 -25.23
N GLU A 371 -1.65 0.57 -24.43
CA GLU A 371 -2.69 1.62 -24.35
C GLU A 371 -2.11 2.97 -23.88
N MET A 372 -1.17 2.94 -22.92
CA MET A 372 -0.48 4.15 -22.47
C MET A 372 0.38 4.76 -23.59
N LEU A 373 1.12 3.94 -24.35
CA LEU A 373 1.94 4.39 -25.49
C LEU A 373 1.10 5.04 -26.58
N GLU A 374 0.02 4.38 -27.00
CA GLU A 374 -0.84 4.88 -28.08
C GLU A 374 -1.61 6.15 -27.67
N ARG A 375 -2.07 6.24 -26.42
CA ARG A 375 -3.14 7.19 -26.04
C ARG A 375 -2.74 8.30 -25.08
N SER A 376 -1.61 8.20 -24.37
CA SER A 376 -1.25 9.23 -23.36
C SER A 376 -0.86 10.56 -23.98
N GLY A 377 -0.14 10.55 -25.10
CA GLY A 377 0.51 11.75 -25.63
C GLY A 377 1.55 12.34 -24.68
N GLY A 378 2.08 13.51 -25.05
CA GLY A 378 3.15 14.18 -24.29
C GLY A 378 4.44 13.34 -24.26
N THR A 379 5.18 13.44 -23.15
CA THR A 379 6.32 12.55 -22.86
C THR A 379 5.87 11.48 -21.87
N LEU A 380 5.76 10.24 -22.34
CA LEU A 380 5.47 9.08 -21.50
C LEU A 380 6.76 8.56 -20.86
N CYS A 381 6.72 8.29 -19.56
CA CYS A 381 7.83 7.67 -18.83
C CYS A 381 7.38 6.43 -18.08
N PHE A 382 8.13 5.35 -18.21
CA PHE A 382 7.92 4.08 -17.51
C PHE A 382 9.07 3.79 -16.56
N ALA A 383 8.77 3.67 -15.26
CA ALA A 383 9.75 3.28 -14.25
C ALA A 383 9.66 1.78 -13.95
N GLN A 384 10.70 1.05 -14.36
CA GLN A 384 10.93 -0.36 -14.06
C GLN A 384 12.43 -0.62 -13.89
N ASP A 385 12.77 -1.71 -13.22
CA ASP A 385 14.13 -2.18 -12.99
C ASP A 385 14.89 -2.40 -14.30
N GLU A 386 14.23 -3.02 -15.28
CA GLU A 386 14.67 -3.16 -16.67
C GLU A 386 13.76 -2.38 -17.64
N PRO A 387 14.17 -2.17 -18.91
CA PRO A 387 13.30 -1.56 -19.92
C PRO A 387 12.06 -2.43 -20.18
N PRO A 388 10.84 -1.89 -20.15
CA PRO A 388 9.64 -2.63 -20.53
C PRO A 388 9.73 -3.20 -21.97
N GLU A 389 9.21 -4.41 -22.17
CA GLU A 389 9.15 -5.10 -23.48
C GLU A 389 8.08 -4.48 -24.42
N LEU A 390 8.14 -3.16 -24.61
CA LEU A 390 7.18 -2.37 -25.38
C LEU A 390 7.86 -1.68 -26.56
N THR A 391 7.19 -1.61 -27.71
CA THR A 391 7.71 -0.95 -28.92
C THR A 391 7.01 0.39 -29.14
N GLY A 392 7.72 1.49 -28.91
CA GLY A 392 7.20 2.85 -29.12
C GLY A 392 8.10 3.93 -28.56
N ASP A 393 7.64 5.19 -28.59
CA ASP A 393 8.37 6.34 -28.04
C ASP A 393 8.01 6.54 -26.55
N TYR A 394 8.94 6.19 -25.67
CA TYR A 394 8.85 6.45 -24.23
C TYR A 394 10.22 6.65 -23.60
N CYS A 395 10.24 7.32 -22.44
CA CYS A 395 11.41 7.38 -21.57
C CYS A 395 11.38 6.20 -20.58
N TRP A 396 12.31 5.25 -20.71
CA TRP A 396 12.60 4.35 -19.60
C TRP A 396 13.25 5.12 -18.44
N LEU A 397 12.77 4.87 -17.22
CA LEU A 397 13.38 5.32 -15.97
C LEU A 397 13.84 4.08 -15.22
N ARG A 398 15.15 3.91 -15.04
CA ARG A 398 15.69 2.77 -14.27
C ARG A 398 15.22 2.88 -12.82
N GLN A 399 14.36 1.98 -12.39
CA GLN A 399 13.84 1.94 -11.02
C GLN A 399 14.73 1.06 -10.15
N VAL A 400 15.27 1.61 -9.05
CA VAL A 400 16.01 0.83 -8.06
C VAL A 400 15.21 0.71 -6.76
N ILE A 401 15.22 -0.48 -6.17
CA ILE A 401 14.39 -0.82 -5.01
C ILE A 401 15.24 -0.81 -3.74
N GLY A 402 14.86 0.01 -2.78
CA GLY A 402 15.45 0.03 -1.44
C GLY A 402 14.54 0.74 -0.45
N PHE A 403 14.67 0.37 0.82
CA PHE A 403 13.94 1.00 1.93
C PHE A 403 14.90 1.65 2.95
N PRO A 404 14.65 2.90 3.41
CA PRO A 404 13.70 3.86 2.82
C PRO A 404 14.04 4.18 1.36
N SER A 405 13.04 4.55 0.55
CA SER A 405 13.29 4.96 -0.84
C SER A 405 13.92 6.35 -0.86
N LEU A 406 15.22 6.41 -1.17
CA LEU A 406 15.97 7.66 -1.25
C LEU A 406 15.62 8.43 -2.52
N PHE A 407 15.35 9.72 -2.39
CA PHE A 407 15.01 10.59 -3.51
C PHE A 407 16.21 10.71 -4.45
N SER A 408 16.09 10.31 -5.73
CA SER A 408 17.16 10.58 -6.68
C SER A 408 17.07 11.98 -7.26
N LYS A 409 18.20 12.69 -7.20
CA LYS A 409 18.39 14.01 -7.80
C LYS A 409 18.73 13.91 -9.29
N ASN A 410 18.96 12.70 -9.81
CA ASN A 410 19.28 12.39 -11.20
C ASN A 410 18.36 11.28 -11.75
N ALA A 411 17.11 11.66 -12.03
CA ALA A 411 16.10 10.77 -12.61
C ALA A 411 16.48 10.16 -13.97
N ALA A 412 17.44 10.75 -14.70
CA ALA A 412 17.97 10.14 -15.91
C ALA A 412 18.87 8.94 -15.61
N ALA A 413 19.58 8.92 -14.47
CA ALA A 413 20.38 7.78 -14.02
C ALA A 413 19.52 6.69 -13.34
N ARG A 414 18.71 7.08 -12.35
CA ARG A 414 17.80 6.19 -11.61
C ARG A 414 16.62 6.95 -11.00
N VAL A 415 15.55 6.23 -10.68
CA VAL A 415 14.49 6.66 -9.76
C VAL A 415 14.28 5.61 -8.67
N THR A 416 13.76 6.00 -7.51
CA THR A 416 13.24 5.04 -6.52
C THR A 416 11.71 5.09 -6.50
N PRO A 417 11.02 3.96 -6.25
CA PRO A 417 9.56 3.88 -6.42
C PRO A 417 8.79 4.70 -5.39
N GLY A 418 9.27 4.76 -4.14
CA GLY A 418 8.57 5.38 -3.01
C GLY A 418 7.14 4.89 -2.77
N GLY A 419 6.73 3.77 -3.39
CA GLY A 419 5.35 3.28 -3.40
C GLY A 419 4.36 4.11 -4.23
N SER A 420 4.80 5.08 -5.05
CA SER A 420 3.87 5.95 -5.80
C SER A 420 4.47 6.55 -7.08
N SER A 421 3.74 6.47 -8.20
CA SER A 421 4.08 7.19 -9.45
C SER A 421 4.22 8.71 -9.25
N VAL A 422 3.57 9.29 -8.24
CA VAL A 422 3.71 10.72 -7.87
C VAL A 422 5.13 11.00 -7.37
N TYR A 423 5.74 10.10 -6.59
CA TYR A 423 7.10 10.25 -6.08
C TYR A 423 8.16 10.07 -7.18
N VAL A 424 7.91 9.15 -8.11
CA VAL A 424 8.71 9.02 -9.35
C VAL A 424 8.65 10.31 -10.17
N ALA A 425 7.46 10.90 -10.33
CA ALA A 425 7.28 12.15 -11.05
C ALA A 425 7.96 13.35 -10.38
N MET A 426 7.98 13.40 -9.03
CA MET A 426 8.75 14.41 -8.31
C MET A 426 10.26 14.33 -8.61
N GLN A 427 10.83 13.13 -8.69
CA GLN A 427 12.24 12.93 -9.07
C GLN A 427 12.51 13.35 -10.53
N VAL A 428 11.62 12.96 -11.47
CA VAL A 428 11.69 13.39 -12.87
C VAL A 428 11.62 14.92 -12.97
N ALA A 429 10.64 15.55 -12.32
CA ALA A 429 10.47 16.99 -12.33
C ALA A 429 11.64 17.73 -11.65
N TYR A 430 12.22 17.17 -10.58
CA TYR A 430 13.42 17.68 -9.95
C TYR A 430 14.59 17.76 -10.95
N TRP A 431 14.81 16.69 -11.73
CA TRP A 431 15.82 16.65 -12.79
C TRP A 431 15.54 17.64 -13.93
N LEU A 432 14.28 17.89 -14.24
CA LEU A 432 13.82 18.93 -15.18
C LEU A 432 13.98 20.36 -14.63
N GLY A 433 14.48 20.55 -13.40
CA GLY A 433 14.73 21.85 -12.78
C GLY A 433 13.57 22.40 -11.93
N ILE A 434 12.45 21.69 -11.84
CA ILE A 434 11.24 22.13 -11.15
C ILE A 434 11.43 21.98 -9.63
N ARG A 435 10.99 22.98 -8.86
CA ARG A 435 10.98 22.96 -7.38
C ARG A 435 9.63 23.34 -6.78
N ASN A 436 8.66 23.76 -7.60
CA ASN A 436 7.36 24.23 -7.15
C ASN A 436 6.28 23.26 -7.63
N PHE A 437 5.52 22.70 -6.69
CA PHE A 437 4.56 21.64 -6.97
C PHE A 437 3.19 21.90 -6.33
N TYR A 438 2.14 21.83 -7.14
CA TYR A 438 0.77 21.64 -6.67
C TYR A 438 0.32 20.21 -6.94
N VAL A 439 -0.19 19.52 -5.94
CA VAL A 439 -0.77 18.17 -6.07
C VAL A 439 -2.28 18.29 -6.11
N TYR A 440 -2.94 17.73 -7.11
CA TYR A 440 -4.40 17.74 -7.27
C TYR A 440 -4.91 16.33 -7.55
N GLY A 441 -6.11 15.98 -7.09
CA GLY A 441 -6.68 14.64 -7.29
C GLY A 441 -5.98 13.52 -6.52
N ALA A 442 -5.30 13.84 -5.42
CA ALA A 442 -4.58 12.89 -4.59
C ALA A 442 -5.35 12.61 -3.28
N ASP A 443 -6.48 11.93 -3.41
CA ASP A 443 -7.42 11.69 -2.32
C ASP A 443 -6.86 10.87 -1.15
N PHE A 444 -6.04 9.84 -1.39
CA PHE A 444 -5.47 8.99 -0.32
C PHE A 444 -6.55 8.40 0.60
N THR A 445 -7.72 8.05 0.06
CA THR A 445 -8.80 7.35 0.77
C THR A 445 -9.12 6.04 0.06
N PHE A 446 -8.21 5.07 0.16
CA PHE A 446 -8.30 3.83 -0.61
C PHE A 446 -9.26 2.82 0.04
N ALA A 447 -10.19 2.29 -0.74
CA ALA A 447 -11.12 1.23 -0.34
C ALA A 447 -10.95 0.02 -1.26
N PHE A 448 -10.69 -1.15 -0.68
CA PHE A 448 -10.44 -2.38 -1.45
C PHE A 448 -10.68 -3.64 -0.61
N ASP A 449 -11.12 -4.70 -1.29
CA ASP A 449 -11.19 -6.05 -0.74
C ASP A 449 -9.84 -6.74 -0.93
N ARG A 450 -9.28 -7.29 0.14
CA ARG A 450 -8.04 -8.07 0.08
C ARG A 450 -8.33 -9.49 -0.37
N ASN A 451 -7.64 -9.92 -1.43
CA ASN A 451 -7.69 -11.28 -1.95
C ASN A 451 -6.40 -12.03 -1.60
N SER A 452 -6.33 -12.59 -0.39
CA SER A 452 -5.16 -13.33 0.12
C SER A 452 -4.89 -14.67 -0.57
N LYS A 453 -5.69 -15.06 -1.57
CA LYS A 453 -5.64 -16.40 -2.20
C LYS A 453 -4.89 -16.44 -3.53
N THR A 454 -4.37 -15.32 -4.02
CA THR A 454 -3.50 -15.27 -5.19
C THR A 454 -2.05 -15.49 -4.78
N GLY A 455 -1.37 -16.47 -5.39
CA GLY A 455 0.08 -16.64 -5.25
C GLY A 455 0.93 -15.54 -5.91
N ASP A 456 0.26 -14.59 -6.59
CA ASP A 456 0.86 -13.37 -7.14
C ASP A 456 0.73 -12.23 -6.13
N SER A 457 1.86 -11.76 -5.60
CA SER A 457 1.94 -10.66 -4.63
C SER A 457 1.54 -9.30 -5.19
N MET A 458 1.50 -9.14 -6.52
CA MET A 458 1.07 -7.92 -7.20
C MET A 458 -0.45 -7.89 -7.46
N ARG A 459 -1.17 -9.01 -7.35
CA ARG A 459 -2.60 -9.13 -7.72
C ARG A 459 -3.49 -9.45 -6.52
N THR A 460 -3.19 -8.83 -5.38
CA THR A 460 -3.68 -9.15 -4.02
C THR A 460 -4.93 -8.41 -3.56
N ALA A 461 -5.53 -7.54 -4.38
CA ALA A 461 -6.76 -6.81 -4.04
C ALA A 461 -7.70 -6.59 -5.23
N THR A 462 -8.97 -6.36 -4.93
CA THR A 462 -10.02 -5.93 -5.86
C THR A 462 -10.82 -4.77 -5.27
N GLY A 463 -11.52 -4.01 -6.11
CA GLY A 463 -12.32 -2.86 -5.68
C GLY A 463 -12.32 -1.74 -6.71
N ASP A 464 -13.34 -0.89 -6.66
CA ASP A 464 -13.50 0.28 -7.52
C ASP A 464 -13.90 1.51 -6.67
N GLY A 465 -14.08 2.69 -7.28
CA GLY A 465 -14.38 3.94 -6.58
C GLY A 465 -13.15 4.69 -6.05
N ASN A 466 -11.96 4.09 -6.16
CA ASN A 466 -10.67 4.72 -5.87
C ASN A 466 -10.24 5.76 -6.92
N HIS A 467 -11.01 5.92 -8.01
CA HIS A 467 -10.68 6.80 -9.12
C HIS A 467 -11.91 7.55 -9.63
N PHE A 468 -11.74 8.78 -10.12
CA PHE A 468 -12.83 9.50 -10.82
C PHE A 468 -13.12 8.89 -12.20
N ILE A 469 -12.13 8.23 -12.80
CA ILE A 469 -12.21 7.55 -14.08
C ILE A 469 -12.93 6.21 -13.91
N LYS A 470 -14.08 6.05 -14.57
CA LYS A 470 -14.85 4.79 -14.57
C LYS A 470 -14.06 3.66 -15.23
N ASN A 471 -14.23 2.43 -14.73
CA ASN A 471 -13.56 1.23 -15.24
C ASN A 471 -12.02 1.33 -15.29
N TYR A 472 -11.40 2.17 -14.46
CA TYR A 472 -9.95 2.44 -14.51
C TYR A 472 -9.06 1.18 -14.35
N ARG A 473 -9.51 0.19 -13.57
CA ARG A 473 -8.84 -1.13 -13.44
C ARG A 473 -9.27 -2.16 -14.49
N SER A 474 -10.30 -1.89 -15.30
CA SER A 474 -10.91 -2.84 -16.24
C SER A 474 -11.24 -4.22 -15.61
N GLY A 475 -11.64 -4.23 -14.33
CA GLY A 475 -11.91 -5.46 -13.57
C GLY A 475 -10.69 -6.29 -13.17
N LYS A 476 -9.46 -5.86 -13.50
CA LYS A 476 -8.22 -6.56 -13.13
C LYS A 476 -7.92 -6.39 -11.63
N PRO A 477 -7.48 -7.45 -10.92
CA PRO A 477 -6.92 -7.34 -9.57
C PRO A 477 -5.73 -6.38 -9.52
N TRP A 478 -5.39 -5.88 -8.34
CA TRP A 478 -4.30 -4.93 -8.15
C TRP A 478 -3.55 -5.09 -6.85
N CYS A 479 -2.39 -4.44 -6.76
CA CYS A 479 -1.62 -4.34 -5.52
C CYS A 479 -2.11 -3.10 -4.75
N PRO A 480 -2.52 -3.23 -3.46
CA PRO A 480 -2.74 -2.08 -2.61
C PRO A 480 -1.58 -1.07 -2.65
N PRO A 481 -1.82 0.22 -2.35
CA PRO A 481 -0.72 1.17 -2.25
C PRO A 481 0.25 0.74 -1.14
N ALA A 482 1.49 1.23 -1.11
CA ALA A 482 2.44 0.91 -0.05
C ALA A 482 2.57 2.08 0.94
N ILE A 483 1.56 2.34 1.78
CA ILE A 483 1.46 3.52 2.68
C ILE A 483 2.76 3.79 3.47
N LEU A 484 3.42 2.77 4.04
CA LEU A 484 4.71 2.95 4.72
C LEU A 484 5.76 3.62 3.83
N ASN A 485 5.90 3.13 2.59
CA ASN A 485 6.83 3.67 1.62
C ASN A 485 6.37 5.06 1.17
N ILE A 486 5.08 5.25 0.87
CA ILE A 486 4.54 6.52 0.34
C ILE A 486 4.71 7.64 1.35
N MET A 487 4.24 7.45 2.59
CA MET A 487 4.27 8.50 3.62
C MET A 487 5.70 8.83 4.06
N THR A 488 6.60 7.85 4.08
CA THR A 488 8.04 8.06 4.27
C THR A 488 8.63 8.88 3.13
N SER A 489 8.36 8.50 1.88
CA SER A 489 8.95 9.09 0.68
C SER A 489 8.42 10.51 0.43
N PHE A 490 7.12 10.74 0.67
CA PHE A 490 6.51 12.07 0.56
C PHE A 490 7.08 13.05 1.60
N LEU A 491 7.33 12.61 2.83
CA LEU A 491 8.02 13.43 3.83
C LEU A 491 9.46 13.76 3.40
N ALA A 492 10.18 12.79 2.82
CA ALA A 492 11.50 13.02 2.25
C ALA A 492 11.48 14.02 1.07
N ALA A 493 10.53 13.89 0.13
CA ALA A 493 10.35 14.85 -0.97
C ALA A 493 10.04 16.25 -0.45
N ARG A 494 9.13 16.38 0.53
CA ARG A 494 8.83 17.66 1.19
C ARG A 494 10.08 18.30 1.77
N ALA A 495 10.82 17.54 2.59
CA ALA A 495 12.03 18.04 3.25
C ALA A 495 13.12 18.47 2.24
N LEU A 496 13.29 17.73 1.13
CA LEU A 496 14.21 18.12 0.05
C LEU A 496 13.77 19.41 -0.63
N ILE A 497 12.52 19.47 -1.07
CA ILE A 497 12.03 20.57 -1.89
C ILE A 497 11.96 21.88 -1.10
N GLU A 498 11.44 21.85 0.13
CA GLU A 498 11.48 23.01 1.04
C GLU A 498 12.92 23.36 1.46
N GLY A 499 13.77 22.34 1.66
CA GLY A 499 15.21 22.46 1.92
C GLY A 499 15.98 23.22 0.83
N GLU A 500 15.59 23.06 -0.43
CA GLU A 500 16.10 23.80 -1.59
C GLU A 500 15.29 25.09 -1.91
N GLY A 501 14.28 25.45 -1.10
CA GLY A 501 13.52 26.70 -1.22
C GLY A 501 12.33 26.66 -2.18
N GLY A 502 11.95 25.47 -2.66
CA GLY A 502 10.70 25.23 -3.38
C GLY A 502 9.52 24.95 -2.44
N PHE A 503 8.45 24.38 -2.99
CA PHE A 503 7.31 23.90 -2.19
C PHE A 503 6.62 22.67 -2.83
N ILE A 504 5.98 21.86 -1.98
CA ILE A 504 4.94 20.89 -2.40
C ILE A 504 3.68 21.22 -1.61
N ARG A 505 2.56 21.47 -2.30
CA ARG A 505 1.28 21.82 -1.67
C ARG A 505 0.14 20.96 -2.19
N ASN A 506 -0.75 20.53 -1.31
CA ASN A 506 -1.95 19.77 -1.69
C ASN A 506 -3.09 20.73 -2.07
N ALA A 507 -3.38 20.85 -3.36
CA ALA A 507 -4.52 21.60 -3.91
C ALA A 507 -5.78 20.73 -4.13
N THR A 508 -5.74 19.44 -3.73
CA THR A 508 -6.90 18.55 -3.79
C THR A 508 -8.02 19.06 -2.89
N ARG A 509 -9.27 19.09 -3.39
CA ARG A 509 -10.42 19.66 -2.66
C ARG A 509 -10.90 18.81 -1.46
N GLY A 510 -10.34 17.62 -1.28
CA GLY A 510 -10.65 16.69 -0.19
C GLY A 510 -9.52 15.68 0.03
N GLY A 511 -9.86 14.49 0.52
CA GLY A 511 -8.90 13.41 0.77
C GLY A 511 -8.09 13.56 2.05
N ALA A 512 -7.30 12.53 2.37
CA ALA A 512 -6.50 12.38 3.60
C ALA A 512 -4.98 12.58 3.40
N LEU A 513 -4.54 13.15 2.28
CA LEU A 513 -3.13 13.48 2.04
C LEU A 513 -2.73 14.77 2.79
N GLU A 514 -2.22 14.60 4.01
CA GLU A 514 -1.84 15.72 4.90
C GLU A 514 -0.32 15.93 5.05
N THR A 515 0.52 15.08 4.44
CA THR A 515 1.99 15.25 4.46
C THR A 515 2.45 16.57 3.81
N PHE A 516 1.68 17.06 2.82
CA PHE A 516 1.93 18.33 2.14
C PHE A 516 0.90 19.37 2.59
N ASP A 517 1.36 20.58 2.90
CA ASP A 517 0.47 21.64 3.37
C ASP A 517 -0.63 21.93 2.34
N ARG A 518 -1.88 21.96 2.83
CA ARG A 518 -3.05 22.13 1.98
C ARG A 518 -3.21 23.59 1.55
N ILE A 519 -3.65 23.79 0.31
CA ILE A 519 -4.03 25.08 -0.27
C ILE A 519 -5.38 24.92 -0.98
N ASP A 520 -6.19 25.96 -1.01
CA ASP A 520 -7.37 25.95 -1.87
C ASP A 520 -6.97 25.93 -3.36
N PHE A 521 -7.71 25.17 -4.18
CA PHE A 521 -7.43 25.00 -5.60
C PHE A 521 -7.47 26.32 -6.36
N ASP A 522 -8.46 27.17 -6.06
CA ASP A 522 -8.67 28.42 -6.77
C ASP A 522 -7.59 29.46 -6.39
N ASP A 523 -7.07 29.41 -5.17
CA ASP A 523 -5.91 30.20 -4.76
C ASP A 523 -4.57 29.68 -5.31
N ALA A 524 -4.38 28.36 -5.43
CA ALA A 524 -3.24 27.77 -6.11
C ALA A 524 -3.17 28.22 -7.59
N LEU A 525 -4.31 28.17 -8.29
CA LEU A 525 -4.44 28.60 -9.68
C LEU A 525 -4.09 30.08 -9.90
N LYS A 526 -4.54 30.96 -9.00
CA LYS A 526 -4.20 32.40 -9.02
C LYS A 526 -2.70 32.62 -8.83
N ARG A 527 -2.08 31.97 -7.84
CA ARG A 527 -0.65 32.12 -7.52
C ARG A 527 0.24 31.64 -8.66
N ASP A 528 -0.15 30.55 -9.31
CA ASP A 528 0.55 30.00 -10.48
C ASP A 528 0.51 30.97 -11.69
N ALA A 529 -0.64 31.61 -11.94
CA ALA A 529 -0.76 32.63 -12.99
C ALA A 529 0.17 33.85 -12.76
N VAL A 530 0.25 34.35 -11.51
CA VAL A 530 1.14 35.47 -11.16
C VAL A 530 2.63 35.13 -11.35
N GLY A 531 3.03 33.87 -11.09
CA GLY A 531 4.38 33.39 -11.35
C GLY A 531 4.76 33.36 -12.83
N ALA A 532 3.79 33.03 -13.70
CA ALA A 532 3.97 33.06 -15.15
C ALA A 532 4.10 34.50 -15.70
N GLU A 533 3.31 35.45 -15.19
CA GLU A 533 3.40 36.85 -15.62
C GLU A 533 4.72 37.51 -15.19
N GLY A 534 5.18 37.26 -13.97
CA GLY A 534 6.45 37.80 -13.46
C GLY A 534 7.71 37.26 -14.17
N SER A 535 7.64 36.07 -14.77
CA SER A 535 8.74 35.46 -15.53
C SER A 535 8.67 35.75 -17.05
N GLY A 536 7.55 36.26 -17.55
CA GLY A 536 7.34 36.59 -18.96
C GLY A 536 8.22 37.72 -19.51
N ALA A 537 8.78 38.58 -18.65
CA ALA A 537 9.62 39.72 -19.03
C ALA A 537 10.97 39.34 -19.70
N HIS A 538 11.33 38.04 -19.73
CA HIS A 538 12.50 37.51 -20.43
C HIS A 538 12.16 36.44 -21.50
N ARG A 539 10.88 36.30 -21.91
CA ARG A 539 10.44 35.28 -22.90
C ARG A 539 10.14 35.83 -24.30
N THR A 540 10.94 36.77 -24.78
CA THR A 540 11.02 37.12 -26.21
C THR A 540 12.40 36.75 -26.74
N ASP A 541 12.42 36.14 -27.94
CA ASP A 541 13.59 35.76 -28.75
C ASP A 541 14.33 34.46 -28.39
N ALA A 542 13.64 33.33 -28.59
CA ALA A 542 14.24 32.11 -29.17
C ALA A 542 13.16 31.32 -29.95
N ARG A 543 13.23 31.35 -31.28
CA ARG A 543 12.51 30.45 -32.21
C ARG A 543 13.52 29.58 -32.93
#